data_AF-A0A8C5MNT3-F1
#
_entry.id   AF-A0A8C5MNT3-F1
#
_cell.length_a   1.000
_cell.length_b   1.000
_cell.length_c   1.000
_cell.angle_alpha   90.00
_cell.angle_beta   90.00
_cell.angle_gamma   90.00
#
_symmetry.space_group_name_H-M   'P 1'
#
loop_
_entity.id
_entity.type
_entity.pdbx_description
1 polymer ?
#
loop_
_entity_poly.entity_id
_entity_poly.type
_entity_poly.pdbx_seq_one_letter_code
_entity_poly.pdbx_strand_id
1 'polypeptide(L)'
;MGIRKKTSKTPPVLSHEFIIQNHADIVSCLAMIFLLGLMFEISAKMAVMFVTLQYNVTIPSEGATTESVSLYHYGLKDVATVFFYMLVAIILHAVIQEYVLDKINRRMHFSKTKHSKFNESGQLSAFYLFSCAWGASIIVSENYFADPTSLWKGYPHAYFPFQMKFFYISQLAYWFHAFPELYFQKTKKVSYRRQVDLTYEMQILEYTCKEHDLVGWIVAVREDGVESLRCFKSWAESEDIPRQLVYISLYIFHIVGAYVLNLNRLGLVLLVLHYFVEFLFHVSRLFYFSNEKYQKGFTLWAVLFVLGRLLTLILSVLTVGFGLARAENQALDINSGNFNILAIRIGVLASICITQAFMMWKFINFQLRRWREHSSPQTSSHKRKPVSVKGKSSRKEKENGVNGTVTSNGAGSPRSRKEKSS
;
A
#
# COMPACT_ATOMS: atom_id res chain seq x y z
N MET A 1 47.08 2.79 -1.00
CA MET A 1 47.33 2.83 0.46
C MET A 1 46.20 3.66 1.09
N GLY A 2 45.44 3.08 2.03
CA GLY A 2 44.44 3.79 2.85
C GLY A 2 43.04 4.00 2.25
N ILE A 3 42.21 2.95 2.16
CA ILE A 3 40.75 3.13 2.09
C ILE A 3 40.32 3.83 3.37
N ARG A 4 39.99 5.12 3.29
CA ARG A 4 39.48 5.92 4.41
C ARG A 4 38.24 5.23 4.97
N LYS A 5 38.38 4.64 6.15
CA LYS A 5 37.28 4.13 6.98
C LYS A 5 36.18 5.20 6.98
N LYS A 6 34.98 4.87 6.47
CA LYS A 6 33.77 5.67 6.69
C LYS A 6 33.60 5.79 8.20
N THR A 7 33.93 6.96 8.76
CA THR A 7 33.58 7.26 10.14
C THR A 7 32.07 7.29 10.21
N SER A 8 31.48 6.31 10.91
CA SER A 8 30.14 6.35 11.45
C SER A 8 30.06 7.52 12.44
N LYS A 9 29.99 8.75 11.94
CA LYS A 9 29.68 9.89 12.79
C LYS A 9 28.19 9.78 13.05
N THR A 10 27.83 9.49 14.30
CA THR A 10 26.46 9.69 14.77
C THR A 10 26.06 11.12 14.39
N PRO A 11 24.89 11.31 13.76
CA PRO A 11 24.47 12.64 13.35
C PRO A 11 24.38 13.55 14.60
N PRO A 12 24.62 14.87 14.46
CA PRO A 12 24.52 15.79 15.58
C PRO A 12 23.16 15.65 16.29
N VAL A 13 23.16 15.69 17.62
CA VAL A 13 21.94 15.60 18.44
C VAL A 13 20.96 16.70 17.98
N LEU A 14 19.69 16.34 17.76
CA LEU A 14 18.62 17.19 17.18
C LEU A 14 18.78 17.60 15.70
N SER A 15 19.77 17.09 14.98
CA SER A 15 19.77 17.24 13.52
C SER A 15 18.56 16.55 12.89
N HIS A 16 18.17 17.00 11.70
CA HIS A 16 17.05 16.40 10.96
C HIS A 16 17.27 14.90 10.71
N GLU A 17 18.52 14.49 10.47
CA GLU A 17 18.90 13.07 10.33
C GLU A 17 18.77 12.28 11.64
N PHE A 18 19.10 12.88 12.78
CA PHE A 18 18.93 12.26 14.10
C PHE A 18 17.45 11.99 14.40
N ILE A 19 16.57 12.95 14.13
CA ILE A 19 15.12 12.79 14.34
C ILE A 19 14.56 11.67 13.46
N ILE A 20 14.98 11.60 12.20
CA ILE A 20 14.52 10.57 11.26
C ILE A 20 14.96 9.16 11.72
N GLN A 21 16.18 9.03 12.24
CA GLN A 21 16.71 7.73 12.69
C GLN A 21 16.04 7.25 13.98
N ASN A 22 15.80 8.16 14.93
CA ASN A 22 15.28 7.83 16.27
C ASN A 22 13.78 8.16 16.42
N HIS A 23 13.04 8.32 15.32
CA HIS A 23 11.64 8.76 15.36
C HIS A 23 10.75 7.85 16.23
N ALA A 24 10.96 6.54 16.19
CA ALA A 24 10.20 5.59 17.00
C ALA A 24 10.44 5.79 18.51
N ASP A 25 11.70 5.99 18.92
CA ASP A 25 12.07 6.23 20.32
C ASP A 25 11.56 7.58 20.81
N ILE A 26 11.68 8.64 19.99
CA ILE A 26 11.17 9.98 20.30
C ILE A 26 9.64 9.92 20.50
N VAL A 27 8.92 9.27 19.59
CA VAL A 27 7.47 9.12 19.69
C VAL A 27 7.07 8.23 20.87
N SER A 28 7.85 7.20 21.18
CA SER A 28 7.67 6.37 22.38
C SER A 28 7.81 7.21 23.66
N CYS A 29 8.85 8.04 23.76
CA CYS A 29 9.00 8.98 24.87
C CYS A 29 7.81 9.94 24.99
N LEU A 30 7.30 10.48 23.88
CA LEU A 30 6.10 11.33 23.88
C LEU A 30 4.85 10.57 24.37
N ALA A 31 4.64 9.34 23.90
CA ALA A 31 3.54 8.49 24.38
C ALA A 31 3.65 8.20 25.88
N MET A 32 4.87 7.96 26.37
CA MET A 32 5.15 7.71 27.80
C MET A 32 4.81 8.91 28.68
N ILE A 33 4.93 10.15 28.20
CA ILE A 33 4.52 11.34 28.96
C ILE A 33 3.01 11.28 29.28
N PHE A 34 2.18 10.88 28.33
CA PHE A 34 0.74 10.72 28.58
C PHE A 34 0.45 9.59 29.57
N LEU A 35 1.16 8.46 29.45
CA LEU A 35 1.00 7.32 30.37
C LEU A 35 1.45 7.65 31.80
N LEU A 36 2.61 8.29 31.96
CA LEU A 36 3.08 8.77 33.27
C LEU A 36 2.18 9.88 33.82
N GLY A 37 1.59 10.69 32.94
CA GLY A 37 0.59 11.68 33.30
C GLY A 37 -0.65 11.10 33.98
N LEU A 38 -0.96 9.81 33.80
CA LEU A 38 -2.03 9.13 34.53
C LEU A 38 -1.69 8.83 35.99
N MET A 39 -0.40 8.91 36.39
CA MET A 39 0.03 8.57 37.75
C MET A 39 -0.25 9.68 38.78
N PHE A 40 -0.39 10.93 38.36
CA PHE A 40 -0.69 12.06 39.27
C PHE A 40 -2.09 12.60 39.02
N GLU A 41 -2.82 12.92 40.09
CA GLU A 41 -4.24 13.31 40.02
C GLU A 41 -4.51 14.54 39.12
N ILE A 42 -3.64 15.55 39.18
CA ILE A 42 -3.79 16.78 38.39
C ILE A 42 -3.54 16.52 36.90
N SER A 43 -2.46 15.80 36.56
CA SER A 43 -2.14 15.47 35.17
C SER A 43 -3.06 14.41 34.60
N ALA A 44 -3.65 13.53 35.44
CA ALA A 44 -4.52 12.45 35.02
C ALA A 44 -5.78 13.01 34.33
N LYS A 45 -6.35 14.12 34.83
CA LYS A 45 -7.50 14.77 34.20
C LYS A 45 -7.24 15.16 32.74
N MET A 46 -6.00 15.54 32.42
CA MET A 46 -5.59 15.86 31.05
C MET A 46 -5.21 14.60 30.27
N ALA A 47 -4.43 13.69 30.85
CA ALA A 47 -3.96 12.48 30.19
C ALA A 47 -5.11 11.52 29.81
N VAL A 48 -6.16 11.41 30.64
CA VAL A 48 -7.34 10.59 30.36
C VAL A 48 -8.04 11.03 29.06
N MET A 49 -8.03 12.33 28.73
CA MET A 49 -8.60 12.83 27.46
C MET A 49 -7.93 12.19 26.22
N PHE A 50 -6.64 11.88 26.33
CA PHE A 50 -5.85 11.29 25.25
C PHE A 50 -5.92 9.76 25.25
N VAL A 51 -5.86 9.12 26.43
CA VAL A 51 -5.69 7.67 26.52
C VAL A 51 -7.01 6.90 26.41
N THR A 52 -8.09 7.39 27.02
CA THR A 52 -9.36 6.65 27.07
C THR A 52 -10.31 7.09 25.97
N LEU A 53 -11.24 6.21 25.59
CA LEU A 53 -12.37 6.62 24.75
C LEU A 53 -13.24 7.65 25.48
N GLN A 54 -13.60 8.71 24.77
CA GLN A 54 -14.35 9.83 25.33
C GLN A 54 -15.86 9.61 25.17
N TYR A 55 -16.68 10.38 25.91
CA TYR A 55 -18.14 10.38 25.79
C TYR A 55 -18.82 9.04 26.12
N ASN A 56 -18.39 8.37 27.19
CA ASN A 56 -19.12 7.22 27.75
C ASN A 56 -20.46 7.68 28.36
N VAL A 57 -21.53 6.99 28.01
CA VAL A 57 -22.89 7.14 28.54
C VAL A 57 -23.33 5.77 29.05
N THR A 58 -23.52 5.67 30.37
CA THR A 58 -24.03 4.46 31.01
C THR A 58 -25.55 4.52 31.06
N ILE A 59 -26.22 3.60 30.36
CA ILE A 59 -27.68 3.47 30.42
C ILE A 59 -28.00 2.36 31.43
N PRO A 60 -28.82 2.63 32.47
CA PRO A 60 -29.29 1.58 33.36
C PRO A 60 -30.20 0.63 32.58
N SER A 61 -29.89 -0.67 32.58
CA SER A 61 -30.76 -1.68 31.99
C SER A 61 -32.00 -1.86 32.88
N GLU A 62 -33.17 -1.46 32.41
CA GLU A 62 -34.44 -1.76 33.07
C GLU A 62 -34.80 -3.23 32.83
N GLY A 63 -34.32 -4.10 33.74
CA GLY A 63 -34.68 -5.52 33.74
C GLY A 63 -33.59 -6.43 34.30
N ALA A 64 -33.67 -6.70 35.61
CA ALA A 64 -33.12 -7.86 36.30
C ALA A 64 -31.75 -8.40 35.83
N THR A 65 -30.69 -7.60 35.99
CA THR A 65 -29.36 -7.95 36.53
C THR A 65 -28.46 -6.73 36.34
N THR A 66 -27.53 -6.53 37.25
CA THR A 66 -26.63 -5.40 37.42
C THR A 66 -25.61 -5.23 36.26
N GLU A 67 -26.05 -5.15 35.02
CA GLU A 67 -25.19 -4.84 33.86
C GLU A 67 -25.61 -3.51 33.22
N SER A 68 -24.94 -2.44 33.63
CA SER A 68 -25.02 -1.15 32.94
C SER A 68 -24.28 -1.24 31.60
N VAL A 69 -25.00 -1.15 30.48
CA VAL A 69 -24.36 -1.14 29.16
C VAL A 69 -23.76 0.26 28.93
N SER A 70 -22.43 0.31 28.83
CA SER A 70 -21.69 1.53 28.51
C SER A 70 -21.69 1.76 26.99
N LEU A 71 -22.43 2.76 26.54
CA LEU A 71 -22.44 3.20 25.14
C LEU A 71 -21.62 4.48 25.00
N TYR A 72 -21.22 4.81 23.78
CA TYR A 72 -20.42 6.00 23.53
C TYR A 72 -21.06 6.88 22.46
N HIS A 73 -20.85 8.19 22.60
CA HIS A 73 -21.25 9.20 21.61
C HIS A 73 -20.02 9.77 20.89
N TYR A 74 -20.22 10.52 19.80
CA TYR A 74 -19.11 11.16 19.07
C TYR A 74 -18.84 12.55 19.64
N GLY A 75 -17.61 13.04 19.52
CA GLY A 75 -17.36 14.45 19.78
C GLY A 75 -15.92 14.89 19.59
N LEU A 76 -15.67 16.18 19.75
CA LEU A 76 -14.36 16.80 19.44
C LEU A 76 -13.20 16.28 20.30
N LYS A 77 -13.47 15.81 21.52
CA LYS A 77 -12.43 15.21 22.37
C LYS A 77 -11.84 13.94 21.76
N ASP A 78 -12.56 13.27 20.86
CA ASP A 78 -12.05 12.11 20.14
C ASP A 78 -10.84 12.46 19.25
N VAL A 79 -10.64 13.72 18.87
CA VAL A 79 -9.43 14.16 18.14
C VAL A 79 -8.17 13.99 18.99
N ALA A 80 -8.25 14.29 20.29
CA ALA A 80 -7.14 14.06 21.22
C ALA A 80 -6.83 12.55 21.35
N THR A 81 -7.87 11.73 21.41
CA THR A 81 -7.75 10.27 21.44
C THR A 81 -7.13 9.73 20.14
N VAL A 82 -7.59 10.17 18.98
CA VAL A 82 -7.00 9.83 17.66
C VAL A 82 -5.52 10.21 17.61
N PHE A 83 -5.15 11.38 18.12
CA PHE A 83 -3.75 11.80 18.18
C PHE A 83 -2.89 10.86 19.02
N PHE A 84 -3.35 10.46 20.21
CA PHE A 84 -2.61 9.51 21.05
C PHE A 84 -2.46 8.15 20.37
N TYR A 85 -3.54 7.59 19.81
CA TYR A 85 -3.47 6.32 19.09
C TYR A 85 -2.66 6.42 17.80
N MET A 86 -2.52 7.60 17.19
CA MET A 86 -1.59 7.82 16.07
C MET A 86 -0.14 7.65 16.52
N LEU A 87 0.23 8.14 17.73
CA LEU A 87 1.57 7.88 18.30
C LEU A 87 1.79 6.38 18.52
N VAL A 88 0.79 5.68 19.07
CA VAL A 88 0.82 4.22 19.22
C VAL A 88 0.97 3.52 17.87
N ALA A 89 0.26 3.98 16.83
CA ALA A 89 0.37 3.43 15.48
C ALA A 89 1.78 3.62 14.88
N ILE A 90 2.45 4.76 15.13
CA ILE A 90 3.84 4.98 14.72
C ILE A 90 4.77 3.96 15.39
N ILE A 91 4.62 3.75 16.71
CA ILE A 91 5.42 2.78 17.46
C ILE A 91 5.17 1.35 16.94
N LEU A 92 3.91 0.97 16.75
CA LEU A 92 3.56 -0.36 16.21
C LEU A 92 4.11 -0.57 14.79
N HIS A 93 4.02 0.45 13.93
CA HIS A 93 4.60 0.39 12.58
C HIS A 93 6.11 0.10 12.65
N ALA A 94 6.84 0.83 13.49
CA ALA A 94 8.28 0.67 13.67
C ALA A 94 8.63 -0.74 14.20
N VAL A 95 7.90 -1.23 15.21
CA VAL A 95 8.09 -2.57 15.77
C VAL A 95 7.84 -3.65 14.72
N ILE A 96 6.74 -3.57 13.96
CA ILE A 96 6.45 -4.53 12.89
C ILE A 96 7.54 -4.51 11.82
N GLN A 97 8.06 -3.31 11.49
CA GLN A 97 9.12 -3.17 10.51
C GLN A 97 10.38 -3.90 10.97
N GLU A 98 10.86 -3.58 12.18
CA GLU A 98 12.15 -4.05 12.68
C GLU A 98 12.14 -5.54 13.03
N TYR A 99 11.11 -5.99 13.76
CA TYR A 99 11.07 -7.33 14.32
C TYR A 99 10.51 -8.38 13.37
N VAL A 100 9.59 -8.00 12.47
CA VAL A 100 8.93 -8.93 11.56
C VAL A 100 9.50 -8.79 10.14
N LEU A 101 9.29 -7.63 9.51
CA LEU A 101 9.55 -7.47 8.08
C LEU A 101 11.05 -7.49 7.75
N ASP A 102 11.87 -6.75 8.48
CA ASP A 102 13.32 -6.74 8.30
C ASP A 102 13.94 -8.09 8.66
N LYS A 103 13.33 -8.84 9.57
CA LYS A 103 13.78 -10.21 9.90
C LYS A 103 13.50 -11.17 8.75
N ILE A 104 12.30 -11.15 8.17
CA ILE A 104 11.92 -11.97 7.01
C ILE A 104 12.79 -11.60 5.81
N ASN A 105 12.95 -10.31 5.56
CA ASN A 105 13.68 -9.83 4.42
C ASN A 105 15.19 -10.15 4.48
N ARG A 106 15.79 -10.13 5.68
CA ARG A 106 17.18 -10.61 5.88
C ARG A 106 17.35 -12.09 5.56
N ARG A 107 16.32 -12.92 5.72
CA ARG A 107 16.36 -14.35 5.34
C ARG A 107 16.20 -14.58 3.84
N MET A 108 15.42 -13.73 3.16
CA MET A 108 15.07 -13.90 1.75
C MET A 108 16.03 -13.20 0.77
N HIS A 109 17.03 -12.46 1.27
CA HIS A 109 18.09 -11.80 0.48
C HIS A 109 17.56 -10.99 -0.73
N PHE A 110 16.51 -10.19 -0.56
CA PHE A 110 15.98 -9.38 -1.66
C PHE A 110 16.90 -8.21 -2.05
N SER A 111 16.81 -7.79 -3.32
CA SER A 111 17.47 -6.56 -3.80
C SER A 111 16.89 -5.30 -3.13
N LYS A 112 17.65 -4.20 -3.06
CA LYS A 112 17.23 -2.96 -2.34
C LYS A 112 15.88 -2.40 -2.81
N THR A 113 15.58 -2.46 -4.10
CA THR A 113 14.30 -2.01 -4.68
C THR A 113 13.14 -2.97 -4.37
N LYS A 114 13.39 -4.28 -4.39
CA LYS A 114 12.39 -5.30 -4.05
C LYS A 114 12.07 -5.25 -2.55
N HIS A 115 13.09 -5.02 -1.72
CA HIS A 115 12.98 -4.85 -0.27
C HIS A 115 12.01 -3.71 0.10
N SER A 116 12.20 -2.48 -0.41
CA SER A 116 11.31 -1.36 -0.06
C SER A 116 9.84 -1.65 -0.41
N LYS A 117 9.59 -2.25 -1.58
CA LYS A 117 8.23 -2.64 -2.01
C LYS A 117 7.64 -3.80 -1.20
N PHE A 118 8.49 -4.72 -0.74
CA PHE A 118 8.11 -5.82 0.14
C PHE A 118 7.71 -5.29 1.52
N ASN A 119 8.50 -4.38 2.12
CA ASN A 119 8.18 -3.82 3.43
C ASN A 119 6.88 -3.01 3.41
N GLU A 120 6.68 -2.15 2.40
CA GLU A 120 5.42 -1.42 2.23
C GLU A 120 4.21 -2.38 2.15
N SER A 121 4.32 -3.42 1.30
CA SER A 121 3.25 -4.41 1.16
C SER A 121 3.06 -5.25 2.42
N GLY A 122 4.13 -5.51 3.17
CA GLY A 122 4.13 -6.23 4.43
C GLY A 122 3.36 -5.49 5.51
N GLN A 123 3.70 -4.21 5.72
CA GLN A 123 3.01 -3.32 6.66
C GLN A 123 1.51 -3.23 6.37
N LEU A 124 1.16 -2.96 5.10
CA LEU A 124 -0.23 -2.85 4.68
C LEU A 124 -0.97 -4.18 4.82
N SER A 125 -0.34 -5.32 4.48
CA SER A 125 -0.98 -6.63 4.67
C SER A 125 -1.27 -6.95 6.14
N ALA A 126 -0.35 -6.61 7.05
CA ALA A 126 -0.52 -6.83 8.49
C ALA A 126 -1.66 -5.98 9.04
N PHE A 127 -1.70 -4.70 8.65
CA PHE A 127 -2.78 -3.80 9.02
C PHE A 127 -4.14 -4.27 8.49
N TYR A 128 -4.25 -4.55 7.18
CA TYR A 128 -5.53 -4.96 6.60
C TYR A 128 -6.02 -6.29 7.16
N LEU A 129 -5.13 -7.24 7.45
CA LEU A 129 -5.51 -8.49 8.11
C LEU A 129 -6.12 -8.24 9.48
N PHE A 130 -5.41 -7.48 10.33
CA PHE A 130 -5.86 -7.18 11.68
C PHE A 130 -7.17 -6.39 11.68
N SER A 131 -7.26 -5.32 10.89
CA SER A 131 -8.46 -4.50 10.79
C SER A 131 -9.64 -5.25 10.18
N CYS A 132 -9.41 -6.08 9.16
CA CYS A 132 -10.47 -6.90 8.57
C CYS A 132 -10.99 -7.95 9.57
N ALA A 133 -10.11 -8.63 10.30
CA ALA A 133 -10.51 -9.64 11.28
C ALA A 133 -11.28 -9.02 12.45
N TRP A 134 -10.79 -7.90 13.00
CA TRP A 134 -11.47 -7.19 14.07
C TRP A 134 -12.82 -6.62 13.61
N GLY A 135 -12.86 -5.95 12.46
CA GLY A 135 -14.10 -5.42 11.92
C GLY A 135 -15.12 -6.52 11.60
N ALA A 136 -14.68 -7.66 11.05
CA ALA A 136 -15.55 -8.82 10.83
C ALA A 136 -16.09 -9.38 12.15
N SER A 137 -15.29 -9.42 13.21
CA SER A 137 -15.75 -9.81 14.56
C SER A 137 -16.87 -8.90 15.05
N ILE A 138 -16.80 -7.58 14.80
CA ILE A 138 -17.85 -6.62 15.19
C ILE A 138 -19.12 -6.85 14.35
N ILE A 139 -18.98 -7.08 13.05
CA ILE A 139 -20.11 -7.36 12.15
C ILE A 139 -20.84 -8.64 12.57
N VAL A 140 -20.09 -9.67 12.97
CA VAL A 140 -20.65 -10.94 13.45
C VAL A 140 -21.33 -10.77 14.82
N SER A 141 -20.70 -10.06 15.76
CA SER A 141 -21.29 -9.84 17.10
C SER A 141 -22.59 -9.05 17.04
N GLU A 142 -22.70 -8.11 16.11
CA GLU A 142 -23.89 -7.27 15.92
C GLU A 142 -24.89 -7.87 14.91
N ASN A 143 -24.59 -9.06 14.36
CA ASN A 143 -25.44 -9.82 13.44
C ASN A 143 -25.87 -9.08 12.15
N TYR A 144 -25.04 -8.16 11.63
CA TYR A 144 -25.38 -7.38 10.43
C TYR A 144 -25.45 -8.23 9.14
N PHE A 145 -24.86 -9.42 9.12
CA PHE A 145 -24.99 -10.34 7.98
C PHE A 145 -26.39 -10.95 7.85
N ALA A 146 -27.05 -11.25 8.99
CA ALA A 146 -28.35 -11.89 8.98
C ALA A 146 -29.50 -10.90 8.81
N ASP A 147 -29.35 -9.68 9.33
CA ASP A 147 -30.32 -8.59 9.13
C ASP A 147 -29.67 -7.39 8.42
N PRO A 148 -29.59 -7.38 7.07
CA PRO A 148 -29.06 -6.25 6.31
C PRO A 148 -29.83 -4.94 6.52
N THR A 149 -31.10 -4.99 6.97
CA THR A 149 -31.90 -3.78 7.20
C THR A 149 -31.42 -3.01 8.42
N SER A 150 -30.72 -3.67 9.35
CA SER A 150 -30.07 -3.06 10.51
C SER A 150 -29.06 -1.96 10.15
N LEU A 151 -28.57 -1.92 8.90
CA LEU A 151 -27.66 -0.89 8.39
C LEU A 151 -28.28 0.51 8.35
N TRP A 152 -29.60 0.62 8.16
CA TRP A 152 -30.33 1.91 8.17
C TRP A 152 -31.47 1.97 9.19
N LYS A 153 -31.94 0.82 9.68
CA LYS A 153 -33.00 0.77 10.70
C LYS A 153 -32.53 1.44 12.00
N GLY A 154 -33.36 2.33 12.54
CA GLY A 154 -33.04 3.09 13.75
C GLY A 154 -31.96 4.16 13.56
N TYR A 155 -31.68 4.59 12.32
CA TYR A 155 -30.88 5.77 12.07
C TYR A 155 -31.56 7.03 12.68
N PRO A 156 -30.83 7.95 13.33
CA PRO A 156 -29.36 8.02 13.46
C PRO A 156 -28.78 7.05 14.51
N HIS A 157 -27.68 6.37 14.15
CA HIS A 157 -26.94 5.51 15.08
C HIS A 157 -25.96 6.32 15.94
N ALA A 158 -26.51 7.24 16.73
CA ALA A 158 -25.78 8.19 17.55
C ALA A 158 -24.99 7.55 18.71
N TYR A 159 -25.33 6.32 19.09
CA TYR A 159 -24.67 5.56 20.13
C TYR A 159 -23.98 4.33 19.53
N PHE A 160 -22.74 4.07 19.95
CA PHE A 160 -21.96 2.93 19.50
C PHE A 160 -21.39 2.13 20.69
N PRO A 161 -21.28 0.80 20.55
CA PRO A 161 -20.57 -0.02 21.52
C PRO A 161 -19.08 0.33 21.52
N PHE A 162 -18.40 0.04 22.64
CA PHE A 162 -16.97 0.28 22.82
C PHE A 162 -16.13 -0.21 21.62
N GLN A 163 -16.37 -1.45 21.18
CA GLN A 163 -15.61 -2.08 20.09
C GLN A 163 -15.72 -1.31 18.78
N MET A 164 -16.92 -0.86 18.41
CA MET A 164 -17.14 -0.10 17.19
C MET A 164 -16.48 1.28 17.27
N LYS A 165 -16.63 2.00 18.40
CA LYS A 165 -15.95 3.30 18.57
C LYS A 165 -14.44 3.13 18.47
N PHE A 166 -13.90 2.18 19.22
CA PHE A 166 -12.46 1.96 19.28
C PHE A 166 -11.89 1.58 17.92
N PHE A 167 -12.63 0.77 17.15
CA PHE A 167 -12.28 0.45 15.77
C PHE A 167 -12.11 1.70 14.92
N TYR A 168 -13.10 2.61 14.89
CA TYR A 168 -13.04 3.85 14.10
C TYR A 168 -11.90 4.77 14.51
N ILE A 169 -11.70 4.98 15.82
CA ILE A 169 -10.59 5.77 16.36
C ILE A 169 -9.24 5.18 15.93
N SER A 170 -9.11 3.86 16.02
CA SER A 170 -7.90 3.14 15.60
C SER A 170 -7.65 3.24 14.09
N GLN A 171 -8.71 3.17 13.27
CA GLN A 171 -8.58 3.32 11.81
C GLN A 171 -8.12 4.74 11.45
N LEU A 172 -8.72 5.77 12.05
CA LEU A 172 -8.30 7.16 11.83
C LEU A 172 -6.85 7.36 12.26
N ALA A 173 -6.49 6.91 13.46
CA ALA A 173 -5.12 6.98 13.98
C ALA A 173 -4.11 6.34 13.03
N TYR A 174 -4.43 5.16 12.47
CA TYR A 174 -3.59 4.53 11.46
C TYR A 174 -3.50 5.38 10.19
N TRP A 175 -4.59 5.85 9.59
CA TRP A 175 -4.44 6.64 8.35
C TRP A 175 -3.74 7.98 8.58
N PHE A 176 -3.83 8.57 9.77
CA PHE A 176 -3.04 9.74 10.13
C PHE A 176 -1.55 9.43 10.36
N HIS A 177 -1.19 8.24 10.87
CA HIS A 177 0.22 7.84 11.04
C HIS A 177 0.97 7.80 9.68
N ALA A 178 0.23 7.57 8.59
CA ALA A 178 0.81 7.51 7.26
C ALA A 178 1.40 8.85 6.79
N PHE A 179 0.94 10.01 7.28
CA PHE A 179 1.51 11.30 6.88
C PHE A 179 2.95 11.49 7.40
N PRO A 180 3.25 11.33 8.71
CA PRO A 180 4.64 11.32 9.20
C PRO A 180 5.51 10.29 8.49
N GLU A 181 4.99 9.08 8.25
CA GLU A 181 5.75 8.02 7.58
C GLU A 181 6.11 8.39 6.14
N LEU A 182 5.15 8.91 5.35
CA LEU A 182 5.43 9.41 4.01
C LEU A 182 6.44 10.57 4.01
N TYR A 183 6.36 11.46 5.00
CA TYR A 183 7.33 12.52 5.18
C TYR A 183 8.74 11.95 5.44
N PHE A 184 8.88 10.97 6.34
CA PHE A 184 10.15 10.32 6.62
C PHE A 184 10.70 9.53 5.43
N GLN A 185 9.84 8.87 4.66
CA GLN A 185 10.25 8.19 3.43
C GLN A 185 10.77 9.17 2.38
N LYS A 186 10.11 10.32 2.21
CA LYS A 186 10.54 11.36 1.28
C LYS A 186 11.89 11.93 1.68
N THR A 187 12.08 12.27 2.96
CA THR A 187 13.33 12.86 3.44
C THR A 187 14.49 11.87 3.36
N LYS A 188 14.29 10.60 3.72
CA LYS A 188 15.31 9.53 3.56
C LYS A 188 15.77 9.39 2.11
N LYS A 189 14.82 9.41 1.15
CA LYS A 189 15.14 9.35 -0.29
C LYS A 189 15.94 10.56 -0.75
N VAL A 190 15.60 11.76 -0.29
CA VAL A 190 16.30 13.01 -0.64
C VAL A 190 17.71 13.06 -0.03
N SER A 191 17.89 12.67 1.24
CA SER A 191 19.22 12.63 1.87
C SER A 191 20.14 11.62 1.18
N TYR A 192 19.62 10.43 0.82
CA TYR A 192 20.40 9.46 0.04
C TYR A 192 20.81 10.03 -1.32
N ARG A 193 19.91 10.72 -2.04
CA ARG A 193 20.23 11.41 -3.31
C ARG A 193 21.38 12.39 -3.13
N ARG A 194 21.28 13.30 -2.16
CA ARG A 194 22.31 14.31 -1.90
C ARG A 194 23.66 13.69 -1.57
N GLN A 195 23.65 12.60 -0.79
CA GLN A 195 24.89 11.91 -0.44
C GLN A 195 25.54 11.27 -1.68
N VAL A 196 24.73 10.68 -2.55
CA VAL A 196 25.18 10.05 -3.80
C VAL A 196 25.76 11.12 -4.74
N ASP A 197 25.02 12.21 -5.00
CA ASP A 197 25.47 13.33 -5.85
C ASP A 197 26.79 13.92 -5.34
N LEU A 198 26.94 14.13 -4.03
CA LEU A 198 28.19 14.66 -3.44
C LEU A 198 29.39 13.70 -3.58
N THR A 199 29.17 12.39 -3.47
CA THR A 199 30.24 11.42 -3.74
C THR A 199 30.65 11.39 -5.20
N TYR A 200 29.70 11.51 -6.12
CA TYR A 200 29.98 11.55 -7.55
C TYR A 200 30.69 12.84 -7.95
N GLU A 201 30.23 13.99 -7.47
CA GLU A 201 30.90 15.29 -7.63
C GLU A 201 32.36 15.24 -7.14
N MET A 202 32.61 14.66 -5.96
CA MET A 202 33.98 14.45 -5.48
C MET A 202 34.79 13.49 -6.35
N GLN A 203 34.19 12.40 -6.86
CA GLN A 203 34.87 11.46 -7.74
C GLN A 203 35.19 12.08 -9.11
N ILE A 204 34.27 12.83 -9.70
CA ILE A 204 34.45 13.53 -10.98
C ILE A 204 35.52 14.60 -10.83
N LEU A 205 35.52 15.37 -9.73
CA LEU A 205 36.59 16.34 -9.43
C LEU A 205 37.95 15.66 -9.22
N GLU A 206 37.99 14.50 -8.54
CA GLU A 206 39.24 13.74 -8.36
C GLU A 206 39.76 13.14 -9.68
N TYR A 207 38.88 12.70 -10.59
CA TYR A 207 39.23 12.17 -11.90
C TYR A 207 39.63 13.26 -12.91
N THR A 208 38.88 14.35 -13.01
CA THR A 208 39.18 15.49 -13.89
C THR A 208 40.47 16.21 -13.48
N CYS A 209 40.83 16.18 -12.20
CA CYS A 209 42.11 16.70 -11.73
C CYS A 209 43.29 15.75 -12.01
N LYS A 210 43.05 14.48 -12.38
CA LYS A 210 44.09 13.46 -12.58
C LYS A 210 44.43 13.16 -14.04
N GLU A 211 43.49 13.30 -14.97
CA GLU A 211 43.71 12.96 -16.39
C GLU A 211 43.12 14.02 -17.33
N HIS A 212 44.00 14.79 -17.97
CA HIS A 212 43.69 15.67 -19.10
C HIS A 212 43.58 14.85 -20.41
N ASP A 213 42.77 13.79 -20.46
CA ASP A 213 42.67 12.96 -21.69
C ASP A 213 41.23 12.58 -22.09
N LEU A 214 41.00 12.49 -23.40
CA LEU A 214 39.69 12.41 -24.07
C LEU A 214 38.89 11.14 -23.71
N VAL A 215 39.59 10.09 -23.29
CA VAL A 215 39.00 8.80 -22.86
C VAL A 215 38.29 8.94 -21.51
N GLY A 216 38.81 9.77 -20.61
CA GLY A 216 38.16 10.07 -19.31
C GLY A 216 36.81 10.77 -19.49
N TRP A 217 36.73 11.68 -20.46
CA TRP A 217 35.47 12.34 -20.86
C TRP A 217 34.44 11.35 -21.42
N ILE A 218 34.85 10.40 -22.26
CA ILE A 218 33.93 9.40 -22.85
C ILE A 218 33.39 8.42 -21.80
N VAL A 219 34.20 8.06 -20.78
CA VAL A 219 33.74 7.23 -19.66
C VAL A 219 32.75 8.00 -18.78
N ALA A 220 33.01 9.29 -18.49
CA ALA A 220 32.10 10.16 -17.77
C ALA A 220 30.74 10.29 -18.48
N VAL A 221 30.73 10.56 -19.79
CA VAL A 221 29.50 10.66 -20.61
C VAL A 221 28.72 9.34 -20.67
N ARG A 222 29.39 8.19 -20.56
CA ARG A 222 28.73 6.87 -20.52
C ARG A 222 28.11 6.59 -19.15
N GLU A 223 28.75 7.02 -18.07
CA GLU A 223 28.17 6.95 -16.72
C GLU A 223 26.97 7.92 -16.56
N ASP A 224 27.03 9.10 -17.17
CA ASP A 224 25.93 10.08 -17.20
C ASP A 224 24.64 9.48 -17.78
N GLY A 225 24.74 8.58 -18.78
CA GLY A 225 23.58 7.89 -19.33
C GLY A 225 22.91 6.89 -18.36
N VAL A 226 23.70 6.21 -17.53
CA VAL A 226 23.21 5.30 -16.47
C VAL A 226 22.64 6.10 -15.29
N GLU A 227 23.22 7.27 -15.01
CA GLU A 227 22.75 8.21 -13.99
C GLU A 227 21.49 8.97 -14.40
N SER A 228 21.36 9.38 -15.66
CA SER A 228 20.12 9.93 -16.19
C SER A 228 18.98 8.93 -16.12
N LEU A 229 19.25 7.63 -16.32
CA LEU A 229 18.26 6.56 -16.13
C LEU A 229 17.89 6.37 -14.64
N ARG A 230 18.85 6.56 -13.73
CA ARG A 230 18.68 6.50 -12.28
C ARG A 230 17.90 7.72 -11.76
N CYS A 231 18.16 8.90 -12.31
CA CYS A 231 17.47 10.15 -12.04
C CYS A 231 16.04 10.13 -12.59
N PHE A 232 15.84 9.60 -13.80
CA PHE A 232 14.51 9.36 -14.38
C PHE A 232 13.68 8.34 -13.57
N LYS A 233 14.29 7.22 -13.17
CA LYS A 233 13.65 6.24 -12.27
C LYS A 233 13.30 6.85 -10.91
N SER A 234 14.11 7.80 -10.43
CA SER A 234 13.89 8.54 -9.20
C SER A 234 12.86 9.68 -9.33
N TRP A 235 12.74 10.32 -10.49
CA TRP A 235 11.69 11.28 -10.82
C TRP A 235 10.33 10.58 -10.90
N ALA A 236 10.27 9.40 -11.53
CA ALA A 236 9.07 8.54 -11.51
C ALA A 236 8.65 8.13 -10.09
N GLU A 237 9.61 7.92 -9.17
CA GLU A 237 9.34 7.64 -7.74
C GLU A 237 8.92 8.90 -6.94
N SER A 238 9.21 10.11 -7.42
CA SER A 238 8.72 11.36 -6.82
C SER A 238 7.24 11.62 -7.14
N GLU A 239 6.74 11.06 -8.25
CA GLU A 239 5.32 11.04 -8.60
C GLU A 239 4.50 9.99 -7.83
N ASP A 240 5.12 9.02 -7.14
CA ASP A 240 4.41 8.01 -6.35
C ASP A 240 3.81 8.57 -5.04
N ILE A 241 4.47 9.56 -4.45
CA ILE A 241 4.05 10.21 -3.19
C ILE A 241 2.69 10.90 -3.29
N PRO A 242 2.39 11.72 -4.33
CA PRO A 242 1.05 12.31 -4.45
C PRO A 242 -0.04 11.26 -4.65
N ARG A 243 0.27 10.12 -5.27
CA ARG A 243 -0.69 9.01 -5.42
C ARG A 243 -1.06 8.42 -4.06
N GLN A 244 -0.07 8.07 -3.22
CA GLN A 244 -0.30 7.55 -1.87
C GLN A 244 -1.08 8.54 -1.00
N LEU A 245 -0.78 9.84 -1.12
CA LEU A 245 -1.49 10.90 -0.40
C LEU A 245 -2.98 10.96 -0.74
N VAL A 246 -3.32 10.80 -2.02
CA VAL A 246 -4.73 10.74 -2.46
C VAL A 246 -5.45 9.54 -1.83
N TYR A 247 -4.82 8.36 -1.80
CA TYR A 247 -5.41 7.17 -1.15
C TYR A 247 -5.65 7.38 0.34
N ILE A 248 -4.65 7.90 1.08
CA ILE A 248 -4.78 8.19 2.52
C ILE A 248 -5.90 9.20 2.76
N SER A 249 -5.97 10.26 1.94
CA SER A 249 -7.01 11.29 2.05
C SER A 249 -8.39 10.71 1.80
N LEU A 250 -8.55 9.80 0.83
CA LEU A 250 -9.81 9.11 0.56
C LEU A 250 -10.23 8.23 1.74
N TYR A 251 -9.30 7.50 2.38
CA TYR A 251 -9.63 6.73 3.59
C TYR A 251 -10.14 7.63 4.71
N ILE A 252 -9.39 8.68 5.04
CA ILE A 252 -9.77 9.62 6.10
C ILE A 252 -11.13 10.24 5.79
N PHE A 253 -11.34 10.71 4.55
CA PHE A 253 -12.61 11.29 4.13
C PHE A 253 -13.80 10.35 4.36
N HIS A 254 -13.72 9.09 3.94
CA HIS A 254 -14.83 8.14 4.09
C HIS A 254 -15.02 7.69 5.55
N ILE A 255 -13.93 7.47 6.30
CA ILE A 255 -14.00 7.07 7.71
C ILE A 255 -14.60 8.19 8.55
N VAL A 256 -14.11 9.44 8.39
CA VAL A 256 -14.66 10.62 9.07
C VAL A 256 -16.10 10.86 8.63
N GLY A 257 -16.41 10.75 7.34
CA GLY A 257 -17.78 10.91 6.83
C GLY A 257 -18.75 9.91 7.45
N ALA A 258 -18.38 8.63 7.52
CA ALA A 258 -19.20 7.61 8.17
C ALA A 258 -19.38 7.89 9.68
N TYR A 259 -18.31 8.34 10.34
CA TYR A 259 -18.30 8.64 11.77
C TYR A 259 -19.18 9.84 12.14
N VAL A 260 -19.01 10.97 11.42
CA VAL A 260 -19.71 12.23 11.71
C VAL A 260 -21.17 12.19 11.28
N LEU A 261 -21.50 11.50 10.18
CA LEU A 261 -22.88 11.39 9.69
C LEU A 261 -23.70 10.29 10.39
N ASN A 262 -23.14 9.65 11.42
CA ASN A 262 -23.75 8.50 12.13
C ASN A 262 -24.11 7.33 11.21
N LEU A 263 -23.35 7.13 10.12
CA LEU A 263 -23.48 5.99 9.20
C LEU A 263 -22.52 4.85 9.59
N ASN A 264 -22.29 4.69 10.90
CA ASN A 264 -21.24 3.85 11.47
C ASN A 264 -21.36 2.37 11.07
N ARG A 265 -22.59 1.85 10.97
CA ARG A 265 -22.84 0.45 10.59
C ARG A 265 -22.49 0.19 9.13
N LEU A 266 -22.98 1.05 8.23
CA LEU A 266 -22.64 1.00 6.80
C LEU A 266 -21.13 1.17 6.60
N GLY A 267 -20.54 2.20 7.21
CA GLY A 267 -19.11 2.47 7.11
C GLY A 267 -18.25 1.28 7.53
N LEU A 268 -18.61 0.58 8.62
CA LEU A 268 -17.89 -0.59 9.09
C LEU A 268 -17.92 -1.71 8.05
N VAL A 269 -19.11 -2.05 7.52
CA VAL A 269 -19.27 -3.10 6.52
C VAL A 269 -18.50 -2.77 5.24
N LEU A 270 -18.59 -1.52 4.77
CA LEU A 270 -17.86 -1.08 3.58
C LEU A 270 -16.34 -1.09 3.78
N LEU A 271 -15.85 -0.68 4.96
CA LEU A 271 -14.42 -0.71 5.30
C LEU A 271 -13.90 -2.14 5.36
N VAL A 272 -14.61 -3.07 6.02
CA VAL A 272 -14.20 -4.48 6.12
C VAL A 272 -14.14 -5.13 4.73
N LEU A 273 -15.18 -4.93 3.91
CA LEU A 273 -15.20 -5.43 2.53
C LEU A 273 -14.02 -4.89 1.72
N HIS A 274 -13.73 -3.59 1.88
CA HIS A 274 -12.62 -2.95 1.18
C HIS A 274 -11.26 -3.47 1.67
N TYR A 275 -11.03 -3.53 2.97
CA TYR A 275 -9.79 -4.03 3.58
C TYR A 275 -9.53 -5.50 3.23
N PHE A 276 -10.56 -6.33 3.13
CA PHE A 276 -10.40 -7.71 2.70
C PHE A 276 -9.83 -7.81 1.28
N VAL A 277 -10.36 -7.01 0.34
CA VAL A 277 -9.88 -6.98 -1.05
C VAL A 277 -8.44 -6.45 -1.12
N GLU A 278 -8.10 -5.40 -0.38
CA GLU A 278 -6.74 -4.85 -0.35
C GLU A 278 -5.74 -5.79 0.35
N PHE A 279 -6.17 -6.49 1.40
CA PHE A 279 -5.39 -7.56 2.04
C PHE A 279 -4.97 -8.62 1.02
N LEU A 280 -5.92 -9.13 0.23
CA LEU A 280 -5.64 -10.14 -0.79
C LEU A 280 -4.66 -9.63 -1.86
N PHE A 281 -4.75 -8.35 -2.24
CA PHE A 281 -3.77 -7.72 -3.13
C PHE A 281 -2.36 -7.76 -2.55
N HIS A 282 -2.20 -7.27 -1.32
CA HIS A 282 -0.90 -7.15 -0.67
C HIS A 282 -0.29 -8.51 -0.33
N VAL A 283 -1.11 -9.49 0.08
CA VAL A 283 -0.66 -10.87 0.27
C VAL A 283 -0.22 -11.51 -1.05
N SER A 284 -0.99 -11.31 -2.13
CA SER A 284 -0.60 -11.79 -3.46
C SER A 284 0.74 -11.18 -3.90
N ARG A 285 0.96 -9.90 -3.60
CA ARG A 285 2.21 -9.19 -3.87
C ARG A 285 3.39 -9.73 -3.04
N LEU A 286 3.17 -10.05 -1.76
CA LEU A 286 4.18 -10.67 -0.91
C LEU A 286 4.58 -12.06 -1.41
N PHE A 287 3.61 -12.91 -1.76
CA PHE A 287 3.89 -14.24 -2.31
C PHE A 287 4.60 -14.16 -3.65
N TYR A 288 4.21 -13.23 -4.52
CA TYR A 288 4.90 -12.98 -5.79
C TYR A 288 6.37 -12.58 -5.59
N PHE A 289 6.67 -11.75 -4.58
CA PHE A 289 8.06 -11.43 -4.26
C PHE A 289 8.82 -12.63 -3.71
N SER A 290 8.18 -13.53 -2.97
CA SER A 290 8.83 -14.77 -2.53
C SER A 290 9.13 -15.71 -3.70
N ASN A 291 8.15 -15.92 -4.60
CA ASN A 291 8.31 -16.78 -5.76
C ASN A 291 7.36 -16.32 -6.88
N GLU A 292 7.93 -16.08 -8.05
CA GLU A 292 7.20 -15.57 -9.22
C GLU A 292 6.14 -16.54 -9.74
N LYS A 293 6.19 -17.82 -9.35
CA LYS A 293 5.20 -18.86 -9.71
C LYS A 293 3.78 -18.57 -9.18
N TYR A 294 3.63 -17.72 -8.15
CA TYR A 294 2.35 -17.44 -7.50
C TYR A 294 1.51 -16.35 -8.20
N GLN A 295 1.57 -16.23 -9.53
CA GLN A 295 0.81 -15.20 -10.27
C GLN A 295 -0.72 -15.37 -10.17
N LYS A 296 -1.21 -16.59 -9.88
CA LYS A 296 -2.65 -16.88 -9.75
C LYS A 296 -3.35 -16.06 -8.66
N GLY A 297 -2.62 -15.63 -7.63
CA GLY A 297 -3.16 -14.76 -6.57
C GLY A 297 -3.70 -13.44 -7.11
N PHE A 298 -3.02 -12.84 -8.09
CA PHE A 298 -3.49 -11.60 -8.73
C PHE A 298 -4.77 -11.80 -9.57
N THR A 299 -4.97 -12.99 -10.14
CA THR A 299 -6.22 -13.30 -10.86
C THR A 299 -7.39 -13.42 -9.90
N LEU A 300 -7.20 -14.14 -8.78
CA LEU A 300 -8.21 -14.26 -7.73
C LEU A 300 -8.56 -12.88 -7.15
N TRP A 301 -7.55 -12.08 -6.83
CA TRP A 301 -7.74 -10.72 -6.37
C TRP A 301 -8.52 -9.88 -7.40
N ALA A 302 -8.18 -9.95 -8.69
CA ALA A 302 -8.86 -9.16 -9.72
C ALA A 302 -10.37 -9.45 -9.78
N VAL A 303 -10.77 -10.72 -9.67
CA VAL A 303 -12.19 -11.12 -9.62
C VAL A 303 -12.85 -10.59 -8.35
N LEU A 304 -12.25 -10.83 -7.19
CA LEU A 304 -12.79 -10.38 -5.89
C LEU A 304 -12.83 -8.87 -5.78
N PHE A 305 -11.92 -8.17 -6.43
CA PHE A 305 -11.89 -6.72 -6.48
C PHE A 305 -13.14 -6.18 -7.19
N VAL A 306 -13.48 -6.68 -8.37
CA VAL A 306 -14.70 -6.27 -9.10
C VAL A 306 -15.96 -6.58 -8.30
N LEU A 307 -16.05 -7.79 -7.73
CA LEU A 307 -17.18 -8.19 -6.87
C LEU A 307 -17.30 -7.28 -5.64
N GLY A 308 -16.17 -6.96 -5.01
CA GLY A 308 -16.12 -6.07 -3.86
C GLY A 308 -16.64 -4.67 -4.18
N ARG A 309 -16.33 -4.09 -5.34
CA ARG A 309 -16.89 -2.78 -5.73
C ARG A 309 -18.38 -2.84 -6.01
N LEU A 310 -18.83 -3.88 -6.70
CA LEU A 310 -20.24 -4.07 -6.98
C LEU A 310 -21.02 -4.16 -5.67
N LEU A 311 -20.53 -4.95 -4.71
CA LEU A 311 -21.15 -5.09 -3.40
C LEU A 311 -21.11 -3.78 -2.60
N THR A 312 -20.02 -3.01 -2.66
CA THR A 312 -19.96 -1.66 -2.07
C THR A 312 -21.05 -0.74 -2.62
N LEU A 313 -21.23 -0.69 -3.93
CA LEU A 313 -22.27 0.14 -4.57
C LEU A 313 -23.67 -0.32 -4.21
N ILE A 314 -23.94 -1.63 -4.26
CA ILE A 314 -25.23 -2.22 -3.90
C ILE A 314 -25.59 -1.86 -2.46
N LEU A 315 -24.70 -2.11 -1.49
CA LEU A 315 -24.97 -1.83 -0.08
C LEU A 315 -25.20 -0.33 0.18
N SER A 316 -24.43 0.53 -0.51
CA SER A 316 -24.56 1.98 -0.37
C SER A 316 -25.91 2.48 -0.90
N VAL A 317 -26.31 2.03 -2.10
CA VAL A 317 -27.61 2.40 -2.71
C VAL A 317 -28.77 1.83 -1.91
N LEU A 318 -28.70 0.57 -1.46
CA LEU A 318 -29.73 -0.03 -0.61
C LEU A 318 -29.91 0.73 0.70
N THR A 319 -28.80 1.06 1.37
CA THR A 319 -28.85 1.71 2.69
C THR A 319 -29.26 3.18 2.59
N VAL A 320 -28.57 3.97 1.75
CA VAL A 320 -28.75 5.43 1.70
C VAL A 320 -29.82 5.81 0.68
N GLY A 321 -29.83 5.16 -0.49
CA GLY A 321 -30.73 5.48 -1.60
C GLY A 321 -32.16 4.98 -1.39
N PHE A 322 -32.33 3.82 -0.76
CA PHE A 322 -33.66 3.24 -0.52
C PHE A 322 -34.04 3.23 0.97
N GLY A 323 -33.15 2.76 1.85
CA GLY A 323 -33.42 2.63 3.28
C GLY A 323 -33.71 3.97 3.95
N LEU A 324 -32.71 4.85 3.98
CA LEU A 324 -32.84 6.19 4.58
C LEU A 324 -33.84 7.09 3.84
N ALA A 325 -33.96 6.94 2.52
CA ALA A 325 -34.90 7.71 1.70
C ALA A 325 -36.37 7.35 1.93
N ARG A 326 -36.67 6.19 2.52
CA ARG A 326 -38.02 5.76 2.89
C ARG A 326 -38.29 5.83 4.39
N ALA A 327 -37.31 6.21 5.19
CA ALA A 327 -37.50 6.44 6.61
C ALA A 327 -38.36 7.68 6.85
N GLU A 328 -39.13 7.67 7.93
CA GLU A 328 -40.06 8.75 8.28
C GLU A 328 -39.33 10.02 8.78
N ASN A 329 -38.12 9.87 9.30
CA ASN A 329 -37.33 10.93 9.92
C ASN A 329 -36.44 11.71 8.94
N GLN A 330 -37.00 12.18 7.82
CA GLN A 330 -36.25 12.95 6.80
C GLN A 330 -36.05 14.42 7.20
N ALA A 331 -35.31 14.63 8.29
CA ALA A 331 -35.03 15.94 8.83
C ALA A 331 -33.53 16.14 9.08
N LEU A 332 -33.13 17.40 9.19
CA LEU A 332 -31.81 17.79 9.70
C LEU A 332 -31.98 18.20 11.16
N ASP A 333 -31.43 17.41 12.07
CA ASP A 333 -31.37 17.73 13.49
C ASP A 333 -29.99 17.40 14.04
N ILE A 334 -29.20 18.46 14.28
CA ILE A 334 -27.82 18.36 14.76
C ILE A 334 -27.78 17.80 16.18
N ASN A 335 -28.80 18.07 17.00
CA ASN A 335 -28.81 17.68 18.41
C ASN A 335 -29.01 16.16 18.56
N SER A 336 -29.92 15.57 17.76
CA SER A 336 -30.07 14.12 17.71
C SER A 336 -29.06 13.41 16.81
N GLY A 337 -28.27 14.18 16.04
CA GLY A 337 -27.32 13.65 15.05
C GLY A 337 -28.01 13.07 13.82
N ASN A 338 -29.23 13.51 13.51
CA ASN A 338 -29.97 13.12 12.32
C ASN A 338 -29.59 13.99 11.11
N PHE A 339 -28.95 13.38 10.12
CA PHE A 339 -28.52 14.05 8.89
C PHE A 339 -29.28 13.54 7.65
N ASN A 340 -30.50 12.99 7.83
CA ASN A 340 -31.27 12.34 6.77
C ASN A 340 -31.99 13.34 5.84
N ILE A 341 -31.25 14.24 5.20
CA ILE A 341 -31.76 15.13 4.15
C ILE A 341 -31.29 14.67 2.77
N LEU A 342 -32.06 14.99 1.73
CA LEU A 342 -31.77 14.58 0.35
C LEU A 342 -30.36 14.99 -0.09
N ALA A 343 -29.92 16.22 0.23
CA ALA A 343 -28.60 16.71 -0.14
C ALA A 343 -27.45 15.85 0.43
N ILE A 344 -27.56 15.43 1.70
CA ILE A 344 -26.55 14.59 2.35
C ILE A 344 -26.58 13.18 1.76
N ARG A 345 -27.78 12.61 1.52
CA ARG A 345 -27.91 11.28 0.87
C ARG A 345 -27.26 11.25 -0.51
N ILE A 346 -27.57 12.24 -1.35
CA ILE A 346 -26.97 12.35 -2.69
C ILE A 346 -25.47 12.61 -2.59
N GLY A 347 -25.01 13.44 -1.66
CA GLY A 347 -23.59 13.70 -1.41
C GLY A 347 -22.81 12.43 -1.05
N VAL A 348 -23.33 11.62 -0.11
CA VAL A 348 -22.72 10.35 0.30
C VAL A 348 -22.69 9.35 -0.86
N LEU A 349 -23.80 9.20 -1.60
CA LEU A 349 -23.84 8.30 -2.75
C LEU A 349 -22.88 8.77 -3.86
N ALA A 350 -22.84 10.07 -4.15
CA ALA A 350 -21.93 10.63 -5.14
C ALA A 350 -20.47 10.42 -4.75
N SER A 351 -20.10 10.66 -3.49
CA SER A 351 -18.72 10.48 -3.03
C SER A 351 -18.27 9.02 -3.13
N ILE A 352 -19.14 8.07 -2.77
CA ILE A 352 -18.88 6.64 -2.91
C ILE A 352 -18.75 6.30 -4.40
N CYS A 353 -19.71 6.68 -5.24
CA CYS A 353 -19.71 6.39 -6.67
C CYS A 353 -18.47 6.95 -7.38
N ILE A 354 -18.08 8.20 -7.10
CA ILE A 354 -16.88 8.83 -7.65
C ILE A 354 -15.62 8.04 -7.24
N THR A 355 -15.53 7.66 -5.96
CA THR A 355 -14.39 6.87 -5.46
C THR A 355 -14.34 5.49 -6.10
N GLN A 356 -15.47 4.80 -6.24
CA GLN A 356 -15.54 3.51 -6.94
C GLN A 356 -15.13 3.66 -8.41
N ALA A 357 -15.63 4.68 -9.11
CA ALA A 357 -15.28 4.96 -10.50
C ALA A 357 -13.78 5.26 -10.66
N PHE A 358 -13.19 6.07 -9.78
CA PHE A 358 -11.76 6.35 -9.75
C PHE A 358 -10.93 5.06 -9.59
N MET A 359 -11.33 4.19 -8.64
CA MET A 359 -10.68 2.90 -8.43
C MET A 359 -10.83 1.97 -9.65
N MET A 360 -11.99 1.97 -10.31
CA MET A 360 -12.23 1.17 -11.52
C MET A 360 -11.43 1.66 -12.69
N TRP A 361 -11.37 2.97 -12.90
CA TRP A 361 -10.51 3.57 -13.89
C TRP A 361 -9.06 3.14 -13.71
N LYS A 362 -8.54 3.19 -12.47
CA LYS A 362 -7.19 2.74 -12.12
C LYS A 362 -6.97 1.26 -12.43
N PHE A 363 -7.92 0.41 -12.05
CA PHE A 363 -7.85 -1.02 -12.30
C PHE A 363 -7.90 -1.36 -13.79
N ILE A 364 -8.82 -0.77 -14.55
CA ILE A 364 -8.95 -0.96 -15.99
C ILE A 364 -7.65 -0.54 -16.68
N ASN A 365 -7.10 0.63 -16.35
CA ASN A 365 -5.81 1.06 -16.89
C ASN A 365 -4.69 0.08 -16.58
N PHE A 366 -4.67 -0.49 -15.38
CA PHE A 366 -3.69 -1.51 -15.00
C PHE A 366 -3.86 -2.80 -15.82
N GLN A 367 -5.09 -3.30 -15.97
CA GLN A 367 -5.38 -4.49 -16.76
C GLN A 367 -5.10 -4.29 -18.25
N LEU A 368 -5.46 -3.12 -18.81
CA LEU A 368 -5.17 -2.76 -20.20
C LEU A 368 -3.67 -2.69 -20.48
N ARG A 369 -2.87 -2.15 -19.54
CA ARG A 369 -1.40 -2.16 -19.64
C ARG A 369 -0.87 -3.59 -19.66
N ARG A 370 -1.30 -4.42 -18.72
CA ARG A 370 -0.91 -5.83 -18.64
C ARG A 370 -1.31 -6.62 -19.90
N TRP A 371 -2.52 -6.39 -20.42
CA TRP A 371 -2.98 -7.02 -21.65
C TRP A 371 -2.11 -6.60 -22.84
N ARG A 372 -1.81 -5.29 -22.97
CA ARG A 372 -0.91 -4.78 -24.02
C ARG A 372 0.49 -5.39 -23.96
N GLU A 373 1.04 -5.58 -22.76
CA GLU A 373 2.34 -6.21 -22.55
C GLU A 373 2.37 -7.70 -22.94
N HIS A 374 1.26 -8.42 -22.73
CA HIS A 374 1.14 -9.81 -23.17
C HIS A 374 0.77 -9.96 -24.66
N SER A 375 0.06 -8.99 -25.23
CA SER A 375 -0.36 -8.98 -26.64
C SER A 375 0.69 -8.39 -27.58
N SER A 376 1.68 -7.65 -27.06
CA SER A 376 2.86 -7.29 -27.83
C SER A 376 3.81 -8.49 -27.81
N PRO A 377 3.97 -9.27 -28.90
CA PRO A 377 5.01 -10.27 -28.95
C PRO A 377 6.33 -9.57 -28.65
N GLN A 378 7.14 -10.12 -27.75
CA GLN A 378 8.51 -9.69 -27.59
C GLN A 378 9.13 -9.70 -28.99
N THR A 379 9.39 -8.52 -29.56
CA THR A 379 10.47 -8.37 -30.54
C THR A 379 11.72 -8.70 -29.76
N SER A 380 12.01 -10.00 -29.68
CA SER A 380 13.26 -10.52 -29.18
C SER A 380 14.33 -9.72 -29.90
N SER A 381 15.18 -9.10 -29.09
CA SER A 381 16.46 -8.58 -29.53
C SER A 381 17.35 -9.75 -29.96
N HIS A 382 16.94 -10.52 -30.96
CA HIS A 382 17.88 -11.12 -31.88
C HIS A 382 18.35 -9.99 -32.80
N LYS A 383 19.24 -9.13 -32.27
CA LYS A 383 20.28 -8.57 -33.14
C LYS A 383 21.06 -9.78 -33.64
N ARG A 384 20.59 -10.37 -34.75
CA ARG A 384 21.44 -11.20 -35.60
C ARG A 384 22.62 -10.30 -35.94
N LYS A 385 23.79 -10.60 -35.35
CA LYS A 385 25.05 -10.08 -35.87
C LYS A 385 25.05 -10.41 -37.37
N PRO A 386 25.24 -9.43 -38.27
CA PRO A 386 25.54 -9.77 -39.65
C PRO A 386 26.88 -10.49 -39.62
N VAL A 387 26.87 -11.78 -39.96
CA VAL A 387 28.09 -12.53 -40.24
C VAL A 387 28.71 -11.84 -41.46
N SER A 388 29.87 -11.19 -41.24
CA SER A 388 30.67 -10.61 -42.31
C SER A 388 31.17 -11.76 -43.20
N VAL A 389 30.53 -11.98 -44.34
CA VAL A 389 31.12 -12.79 -45.41
C VAL A 389 32.23 -11.96 -46.03
N LYS A 390 33.43 -12.51 -45.91
CA LYS A 390 34.73 -12.03 -46.36
C LYS A 390 34.68 -11.79 -47.88
N GLY A 391 34.56 -10.53 -48.29
CA GLY A 391 34.80 -10.13 -49.68
C GLY A 391 36.29 -10.24 -49.99
N LYS A 392 36.68 -11.24 -50.78
CA LYS A 392 38.02 -11.35 -51.36
C LYS A 392 37.91 -10.97 -52.84
N SER A 393 38.64 -9.94 -53.22
CA SER A 393 38.64 -9.36 -54.57
C SER A 393 39.50 -10.17 -55.55
N SER A 394 39.00 -10.24 -56.79
CA SER A 394 39.70 -10.36 -58.08
C SER A 394 40.23 -11.73 -58.57
N ARG A 395 39.73 -12.10 -59.76
CA ARG A 395 40.47 -12.27 -61.04
C ARG A 395 40.47 -13.69 -61.67
N LYS A 396 39.91 -13.72 -62.90
CA LYS A 396 40.20 -14.55 -64.10
C LYS A 396 39.71 -16.03 -64.20
N GLU A 397 38.73 -16.20 -65.10
CA GLU A 397 38.76 -16.96 -66.38
C GLU A 397 38.91 -18.50 -66.45
N LYS A 398 38.04 -19.08 -67.32
CA LYS A 398 38.07 -20.37 -68.07
C LYS A 398 37.35 -21.63 -67.53
N GLU A 399 36.13 -21.82 -68.05
CA GLU A 399 35.62 -22.96 -68.85
C GLU A 399 36.27 -24.35 -68.74
N ASN A 400 35.47 -25.39 -68.40
CA ASN A 400 35.26 -26.66 -69.15
C ASN A 400 34.71 -27.84 -68.31
N GLY A 401 33.85 -28.66 -68.93
CA GLY A 401 33.65 -30.11 -68.67
C GLY A 401 32.50 -30.49 -67.71
N VAL A 402 31.30 -30.92 -68.13
CA VAL A 402 30.86 -32.15 -68.84
C VAL A 402 30.67 -33.39 -67.92
N ASN A 403 29.44 -33.94 -67.99
CA ASN A 403 28.92 -35.27 -67.61
C ASN A 403 28.84 -35.65 -66.11
N GLY A 404 27.79 -36.32 -65.60
CA GLY A 404 26.56 -36.86 -66.18
C GLY A 404 25.82 -37.77 -65.17
N THR A 405 24.64 -38.25 -65.60
CA THR A 405 24.02 -39.57 -65.27
C THR A 405 23.51 -39.79 -63.82
N VAL A 406 22.20 -39.71 -63.48
CA VAL A 406 21.03 -40.58 -63.79
C VAL A 406 20.85 -41.78 -62.83
N THR A 407 19.75 -41.72 -62.04
CA THR A 407 18.88 -42.81 -61.49
C THR A 407 19.47 -43.78 -60.45
N SER A 408 18.75 -44.56 -59.63
CA SER A 408 17.33 -44.97 -59.52
C SER A 408 17.03 -45.43 -58.07
N ASN A 409 15.73 -45.55 -57.80
CA ASN A 409 15.05 -46.09 -56.60
C ASN A 409 15.46 -47.52 -56.19
N GLY A 410 15.23 -47.86 -54.91
CA GLY A 410 15.17 -49.26 -54.44
C GLY A 410 14.86 -49.39 -52.95
N ALA A 411 13.76 -50.07 -52.63
CA ALA A 411 13.16 -50.24 -51.30
C ALA A 411 13.91 -51.25 -50.39
N GLY A 412 13.67 -51.17 -49.07
CA GLY A 412 14.03 -52.24 -48.13
C GLY A 412 14.11 -51.83 -46.65
N SER A 413 13.07 -52.13 -45.87
CA SER A 413 13.11 -52.33 -44.40
C SER A 413 13.80 -53.71 -44.10
N PRO A 414 14.17 -54.17 -42.87
CA PRO A 414 13.74 -53.76 -41.53
C PRO A 414 14.77 -53.88 -40.36
N ARG A 415 14.25 -53.71 -39.13
CA ARG A 415 14.62 -54.33 -37.82
C ARG A 415 15.40 -53.54 -36.74
N SER A 416 14.66 -53.36 -35.65
CA SER A 416 14.93 -53.21 -34.21
C SER A 416 16.24 -53.75 -33.61
N ARG A 417 16.75 -53.05 -32.59
CA ARG A 417 17.05 -53.64 -31.27
C ARG A 417 17.02 -52.59 -30.13
N LYS A 418 16.64 -53.10 -28.96
CA LYS A 418 16.23 -52.46 -27.71
C LYS A 418 17.38 -52.53 -26.67
N GLU A 419 17.14 -51.86 -25.53
CA GLU A 419 17.74 -52.03 -24.17
C GLU A 419 18.81 -51.00 -23.78
N LYS A 420 18.91 -50.51 -22.54
CA LYS A 420 18.09 -50.61 -21.31
C LYS A 420 18.55 -49.50 -20.35
N SER A 421 17.67 -49.15 -19.41
CA SER A 421 17.90 -48.34 -18.22
C SER A 421 18.77 -49.05 -17.16
N SER A 422 19.48 -48.26 -16.36
CA SER A 422 19.60 -48.43 -14.90
C SER A 422 19.75 -47.05 -14.28
#